data_AF-X0XJH4-F1
#
_entry.id   AF-X0XJH4-F1
#
_cell.length_a   1.000
_cell.length_b   1.000
_cell.length_c   1.000
_cell.angle_alpha   90.00
_cell.angle_beta   90.00
_cell.angle_gamma   90.00
#
_symmetry.space_group_name_H-M   'P 1'
#
loop_
_entity.id
_entity.type
_entity.pdbx_description
1 polymer ?
#
loop_
_entity_poly.entity_id
_entity_poly.type
_entity_poly.pdbx_seq_one_letter_code
_entity_poly.pdbx_strand_id
1 'polypeptide(L)' 'MNVWDWSYTAEIMPDLLDGLIVTLRATTLGITIALILGLLLAVARRARSPLLSWPASGFIEFVRSTPLLVQLFFMF' A
#
# COMPACT_ATOMS: atom_id res chain seq x y z
N MET A 1 -33.44 21.35 6.68
CA MET A 1 -32.22 20.99 7.43
C MET A 1 -31.05 21.20 6.50
N ASN A 2 -30.16 22.14 6.78
CA ASN A 2 -28.92 22.26 6.03
C ASN A 2 -27.98 21.15 6.53
N VAL A 3 -27.73 20.15 5.69
CA VAL A 3 -26.88 18.99 5.99
C VAL A 3 -25.39 19.40 6.08
N TRP A 4 -25.07 20.62 5.65
CA TRP A 4 -23.72 21.14 5.52
C TRP A 4 -23.38 22.16 6.63
N ASP A 5 -22.29 21.93 7.36
CA ASP A 5 -21.82 22.80 8.45
C ASP A 5 -20.28 23.00 8.44
N TRP A 6 -19.86 24.22 8.14
CA TRP A 6 -18.45 24.63 8.15
C TRP A 6 -17.88 24.79 9.56
N SER A 7 -18.71 25.11 10.55
CA SER A 7 -18.29 25.32 11.93
C SER A 7 -17.84 24.00 12.55
N TYR A 8 -18.63 22.95 12.33
CA TYR A 8 -18.27 21.59 12.74
C TYR A 8 -16.98 21.10 12.06
N THR A 9 -16.80 21.41 10.77
CA THR A 9 -15.57 21.06 10.04
C THR A 9 -14.33 21.73 10.66
N ALA A 10 -14.45 22.98 11.10
CA ALA A 10 -13.37 23.68 11.78
C ALA A 10 -13.05 23.08 13.15
N GLU A 11 -14.07 22.60 13.88
CA GLU A 11 -13.93 21.94 15.18
C GLU A 11 -13.15 20.62 15.07
N ILE A 12 -13.47 19.79 14.07
CA ILE A 12 -12.80 18.47 13.86
C ILE A 12 -11.51 18.57 13.03
N MET A 13 -11.10 19.77 12.62
CA MET A 13 -9.91 19.98 11.78
C MET A 13 -8.64 19.35 12.38
N PRO A 14 -8.37 19.43 13.70
CA PRO A 14 -7.22 18.76 14.31
C PRO A 14 -7.23 17.24 14.09
N ASP A 15 -8.37 16.57 14.28
CA ASP A 15 -8.50 15.12 14.10
C ASP A 15 -8.30 14.71 12.63
N LEU A 16 -8.80 15.52 11.70
CA LEU A 16 -8.58 15.32 10.26
C LEU A 16 -7.09 15.45 9.90
N LEU A 17 -6.37 16.39 10.51
CA LEU A 17 -4.94 16.57 10.31
C LEU A 17 -4.14 15.39 10.89
N ASP A 18 -4.54 14.86 12.04
CA ASP A 18 -3.93 13.65 12.60
C ASP A 18 -4.12 12.45 11.67
N GLY A 19 -5.32 12.27 11.11
CA GLY A 19 -5.59 11.26 10.09
C GLY A 19 -4.76 11.44 8.81
N LEU A 20 -4.56 12.69 8.38
CA LEU A 20 -3.68 13.01 7.26
C LEU A 20 -2.23 12.60 7.54
N ILE A 21 -1.72 12.90 8.74
CA ILE A 21 -0.36 12.52 9.15
C ILE A 21 -0.19 11.00 9.12
N VAL A 22 -1.18 10.24 9.61
CA VAL A 22 -1.15 8.77 9.54
C VAL A 22 -1.10 8.29 8.09
N THR A 23 -1.92 8.87 7.21
CA THR A 23 -1.96 8.53 5.78
C THR A 23 -0.62 8.80 5.11
N LEU A 24 -0.01 9.95 5.38
CA LEU A 24 1.30 10.31 4.86
C LEU A 24 2.39 9.36 5.34
N ARG A 25 2.41 9.02 6.63
CA ARG A 25 3.38 8.07 7.21
C ARG A 25 3.21 6.67 6.60
N ALA A 26 1.98 6.16 6.53
CA ALA A 26 1.70 4.85 5.95
C ALA A 26 2.08 4.79 4.46
N THR A 27 1.75 5.84 3.70
CA THR A 27 2.06 5.91 2.27
C THR A 27 3.56 6.01 2.02
N THR A 28 4.26 6.88 2.74
CA THR A 28 5.71 7.09 2.56
C THR A 28 6.51 5.86 2.95
N LEU A 29 6.19 5.21 4.06
CA LEU A 29 6.86 3.96 4.46
C LEU A 29 6.48 2.81 3.53
N GLY A 30 5.20 2.67 3.21
CA GLY A 30 4.68 1.63 2.32
C GLY A 30 5.31 1.68 0.93
N ILE A 31 5.36 2.87 0.30
CA ILE A 31 5.96 3.02 -1.02
C ILE A 31 7.47 2.78 -0.99
N THR A 32 8.16 3.23 0.06
CA THR A 32 9.61 3.01 0.21
C THR A 32 9.92 1.52 0.26
N ILE A 33 9.18 0.76 1.08
CA ILE A 33 9.33 -0.70 1.19
C ILE A 33 8.95 -1.36 -0.15
N ALA A 34 7.83 -0.96 -0.75
CA ALA A 34 7.36 -1.52 -2.03
C ALA A 34 8.36 -1.30 -3.16
N LEU A 35 9.03 -0.14 -3.22
CA LEU A 35 10.05 0.14 -4.24
C LEU A 35 11.28 -0.74 -4.06
N ILE A 36 11.77 -0.90 -2.82
CA ILE A 36 12.93 -1.74 -2.52
C ILE A 36 12.62 -3.21 -2.86
N LEU A 37 11.53 -3.75 -2.32
CA LEU A 37 11.14 -5.15 -2.57
C LEU A 37 10.77 -5.38 -4.03
N GLY A 38 10.04 -4.45 -4.64
CA GLY A 38 9.67 -4.50 -6.05
C GLY A 38 10.88 -4.51 -6.97
N LEU A 39 11.92 -3.72 -6.65
CA LEU A 39 13.18 -3.73 -7.41
C LEU A 39 13.88 -5.08 -7.28
N LEU A 40 14.01 -5.63 -6.06
CA LEU A 40 14.64 -6.94 -5.85
C LEU A 40 13.90 -8.04 -6.61
N LEU A 41 12.57 -8.06 -6.54
CA LEU A 41 11.74 -9.02 -7.28
C LEU A 41 11.85 -8.84 -8.80
N ALA A 42 11.91 -7.60 -9.28
CA ALA A 42 12.07 -7.32 -10.70
C ALA A 42 13.42 -7.82 -11.23
N VAL A 43 14.50 -7.66 -10.45
CA VAL A 43 15.82 -8.21 -10.77
C VAL A 43 15.80 -9.73 -10.74
N ALA A 44 15.24 -10.34 -9.68
CA ALA A 44 15.13 -11.80 -9.56
C ALA A 44 14.33 -12.42 -10.71
N ARG A 45 13.24 -11.79 -11.14
CA ARG A 45 12.45 -12.21 -12.29
C ARG A 45 13.25 -12.23 -13.60
N ARG A 46 14.24 -11.34 -13.77
CA ARG A 46 15.11 -11.30 -14.95
C ARG A 46 16.29 -12.27 -14.89
N ALA A 47 16.48 -12.99 -13.77
CA ALA A 47 17.56 -13.95 -13.65
C ALA A 47 17.41 -15.08 -14.68
N ARG A 48 18.53 -15.54 -15.27
CA ARG A 48 18.54 -16.70 -16.17
C ARG A 48 18.17 -18.00 -15.45
N SER A 49 18.41 -18.06 -14.13
CA SER A 49 18.10 -19.24 -13.32
C SER A 49 16.59 -19.35 -13.13
N PRO A 50 15.96 -20.47 -13.57
CA PRO A 50 14.53 -20.70 -13.37
C PRO A 50 14.16 -20.78 -11.88
N LEU A 51 15.11 -21.19 -11.02
CA LEU A 51 14.90 -21.25 -9.57
C LEU A 51 14.70 -19.87 -8.93
N LEU A 52 15.18 -18.79 -9.57
CA LEU A 52 14.96 -17.42 -9.10
C LEU A 52 13.81 -16.75 -9.85
N SER A 53 13.74 -16.93 -11.17
CA SER A 53 12.76 -16.20 -11.99
C SER A 53 11.34 -16.71 -11.81
N TRP A 54 11.14 -18.02 -11.60
CA TRP A 54 9.81 -18.61 -11.48
C TRP A 54 9.12 -18.22 -10.17
N PRO A 55 9.75 -18.38 -8.98
CA PRO A 55 9.13 -17.93 -7.73
C PRO A 55 8.90 -16.42 -7.69
N ALA A 56 9.83 -15.61 -8.21
CA ALA A 56 9.65 -14.16 -8.29
C ALA A 56 8.45 -13.78 -9.18
N SER A 57 8.27 -14.45 -10.32
CA SER A 57 7.11 -14.24 -11.20
C SER A 57 5.81 -14.63 -10.50
N GLY A 58 5.77 -15.80 -9.86
CA GLY A 58 4.59 -16.26 -9.13
C GLY A 58 4.18 -15.31 -8.00
N PHE A 59 5.14 -14.82 -7.21
CA PHE A 59 4.85 -13.83 -6.16
C PHE A 59 4.31 -12.52 -6.76
N ILE A 60 4.93 -12.00 -7.82
CA ILE A 60 4.47 -10.77 -8.49
C ILE A 60 3.05 -10.95 -9.01
N GLU A 61 2.76 -12.06 -9.68
CA GLU A 61 1.43 -12.33 -10.24
C GLU A 61 0.38 -12.53 -9.15
N PHE A 62 0.70 -13.24 -8.07
CA PHE A 62 -0.21 -13.42 -6.94
C PHE A 62 -0.61 -12.08 -6.31
N VAL A 63 0.38 -11.23 -5.98
CA VAL A 63 0.10 -9.92 -5.36
C VAL A 63 -0.67 -8.99 -6.30
N ARG A 64 -0.37 -9.04 -7.61
CA ARG A 64 -1.06 -8.20 -8.62
C ARG A 64 -2.46 -8.71 -8.99
N SER A 65 -2.71 -10.00 -8.84
CA SER A 65 -3.98 -10.63 -9.24
C SER A 65 -4.96 -10.79 -8.07
N THR A 66 -4.53 -10.50 -6.83
CA THR A 66 -5.39 -10.54 -5.65
C THR A 66 -5.75 -9.12 -5.19
N PRO A 67 -7.02 -8.84 -4.84
CA PRO A 67 -7.40 -7.52 -4.34
C PRO A 67 -6.65 -7.16 -3.06
N LEU A 68 -6.12 -5.93 -2.98
CA LEU A 68 -5.42 -5.44 -1.79
C LEU A 68 -6.29 -5.56 -0.53
N LEU A 69 -7.58 -5.27 -0.65
CA LEU A 69 -8.51 -5.38 0.47
C LEU A 69 -8.56 -6.81 1.03
N VAL A 70 -8.55 -7.83 0.17
CA VAL A 70 -8.51 -9.25 0.60
C VAL A 70 -7.18 -9.58 1.28
N GLN A 71 -6.06 -9.09 0.74
CA GLN A 71 -4.74 -9.28 1.36
C GLN A 71 -4.69 -8.66 2.76
N LEU A 72 -5.26 -7.46 2.94
CA LEU A 72 -5.36 -6.82 4.24
C LEU A 72 -6.25 -7.63 5.19
N PHE A 73 -7.45 -8.03 4.75
CA PHE A 73 -8.34 -8.85 5.59
C PHE A 73 -7.76 -10.21 6.01
N PHE A 74 -6.87 -10.81 5.21
CA PHE A 74 -6.21 -12.05 5.59
C PHE A 74 -5.09 -11.83 6.62
N MET A 75 -4.52 -10.62 6.67
CA MET A 75 -3.40 -10.27 7.54
C MET A 75 -3.86 -9.83 8.95
N PHE A 76 -5.13 -9.46 9.11
CA PHE A 76 -5.76 -9.06 10.37
C PHE A 76 -6.76 -10.11 10.85
#